data_AF-A0A383WA99-F1
#
_entry.id   AF-A0A383WA99-F1
#
_cell.length_a   1.000
_cell.length_b   1.000
_cell.length_c   1.000
_cell.angle_alpha   90.00
_cell.angle_beta   90.00
_cell.angle_gamma   90.00
#
_symmetry.space_group_name_H-M   'P 1'
#
loop_
_entity.id
_entity.type
_entity.pdbx_description
1 polymer ?
#
loop_
_entity_poly.entity_id
_entity_poly.type
_entity_poly.pdbx_seq_one_letter_code
_entity_poly.pdbx_strand_id
1 'polypeptide(L)'
;MGVMGHSGHKNIADYRGGVLIGNFYEETQHRLTSSQGEQLLGLGARFQREATTAATQKPEGRTGAELAASYARTDLTRVGKCVPPSLKFTHGDPHEQPVQCFATVNQLAFGEKCLGEPPVQQYLWSGKTRLNAAVPISTPEGGSSSSTLLGDTKRSQWAQVADSNMYTTSAQVAASSAALQAAANPAACHTAKCVPASEDGPAPVGRKAARQFAAELDKNYHAISLRK
;
A
#
# COMPACT_ATOMS: atom_id res chain seq x y z
N MET A 1 106.94 58.10 -22.53
CA MET A 1 107.24 56.79 -21.93
C MET A 1 105.95 55.99 -21.88
N GLY A 2 105.77 55.01 -22.77
CA GLY A 2 104.64 54.08 -22.75
C GLY A 2 105.10 52.76 -22.14
N VAL A 3 104.43 52.33 -21.07
CA VAL A 3 104.75 51.12 -20.31
C VAL A 3 104.50 49.88 -21.18
N MET A 4 105.53 49.03 -21.31
CA MET A 4 105.41 47.69 -21.89
C MET A 4 104.62 46.80 -20.93
N GLY A 5 103.30 46.71 -21.11
CA GLY A 5 102.46 45.70 -20.48
C GLY A 5 102.24 44.53 -21.44
N HIS A 6 102.49 43.30 -20.98
CA HIS A 6 102.18 42.10 -21.75
C HIS A 6 100.66 41.83 -21.67
N SER A 7 100.00 41.79 -22.83
CA SER A 7 98.60 41.39 -22.95
C SER A 7 98.51 39.86 -22.88
N GLY A 8 98.09 39.34 -21.73
CA GLY A 8 97.86 37.91 -21.52
C GLY A 8 96.51 37.43 -22.08
N HIS A 9 96.32 37.53 -23.39
CA HIS A 9 95.15 36.96 -24.08
C HIS A 9 95.51 35.58 -24.63
N LYS A 10 94.70 34.56 -24.29
CA LYS A 10 94.72 33.26 -24.98
C LYS A 10 93.77 33.36 -26.17
N ASN A 11 94.20 32.95 -27.36
CA ASN A 11 93.44 32.97 -28.63
C ASN A 11 92.23 32.01 -28.66
N ILE A 12 91.54 31.82 -27.53
CA ILE A 12 90.44 30.88 -27.32
C ILE A 12 89.29 31.18 -28.31
N ALA A 13 89.10 32.44 -28.69
CA ALA A 13 88.05 32.86 -29.63
C ALA A 13 88.39 32.56 -31.11
N ASP A 14 89.65 32.26 -31.45
CA ASP A 14 90.09 32.12 -32.85
C ASP A 14 90.10 30.68 -33.35
N TYR A 15 89.91 29.70 -32.46
CA TYR A 15 89.91 28.29 -32.84
C TYR A 15 88.56 27.88 -33.41
N ARG A 16 88.57 27.24 -34.59
CA ARG A 16 87.36 26.64 -35.17
C ARG A 16 86.94 25.41 -34.35
N GLY A 17 85.63 25.19 -34.23
CA GLY A 17 85.08 24.03 -33.53
C GLY A 17 85.66 22.71 -34.08
N GLY A 18 86.26 21.90 -33.20
CA GLY A 18 87.03 20.71 -33.56
C GLY A 18 88.43 20.67 -32.95
N VAL A 19 88.97 21.82 -32.53
CA VAL A 19 90.27 21.90 -31.86
C VAL A 19 90.10 21.59 -30.37
N LEU A 20 90.95 20.71 -29.83
CA LEU A 20 90.98 20.35 -28.41
C LEU A 20 91.55 21.50 -27.55
N ILE A 21 90.77 22.56 -27.43
CA ILE A 21 90.99 23.62 -26.44
C ILE A 21 90.29 23.28 -25.13
N GLY A 22 90.67 23.97 -24.05
CA GLY A 22 90.15 23.71 -22.70
C GLY A 22 88.62 23.74 -22.57
N ASN A 23 87.88 24.26 -23.57
CA ASN A 23 86.43 24.30 -23.59
C ASN A 23 85.74 23.46 -24.71
N PHE A 24 86.46 22.53 -25.33
CA PHE A 24 85.95 21.75 -26.48
C PHE A 24 84.68 20.93 -26.16
N TYR A 25 84.59 20.40 -24.94
CA TYR A 25 83.47 19.54 -24.52
C TYR A 25 82.14 20.31 -24.40
N GLU A 26 82.18 21.53 -23.86
CA GLU A 26 80.98 22.35 -23.68
C GLU A 26 80.45 22.87 -25.03
N GLU A 27 81.35 23.24 -25.96
CA GLU A 27 80.96 23.64 -27.32
C GLU A 27 80.30 22.50 -28.11
N THR A 28 80.81 21.27 -27.96
CA THR A 28 80.22 20.09 -28.61
C THR A 28 78.87 19.74 -28.01
N GLN A 29 78.73 19.79 -26.67
CA GLN A 29 77.44 19.59 -26.00
C GLN A 29 76.41 20.64 -26.41
N HIS A 30 76.79 21.93 -26.45
CA HIS A 30 75.88 23.01 -26.85
C HIS A 30 75.35 22.85 -28.28
N ARG A 31 76.20 22.42 -29.23
CA ARG A 31 75.75 22.12 -30.61
C ARG A 31 74.79 20.92 -30.67
N LEU A 32 75.02 19.91 -29.84
CA LEU A 32 74.12 18.76 -29.74
C LEU A 32 72.78 19.15 -29.11
N THR A 33 72.77 20.00 -28.08
CA THR A 33 71.53 20.46 -27.44
C THR A 33 70.75 21.44 -28.32
N SER A 34 71.43 22.38 -28.99
CA SER A 34 70.75 23.38 -29.83
C SER A 34 70.12 22.77 -31.08
N SER A 35 70.68 21.69 -31.62
CA SER A 35 70.12 20.98 -32.77
C SER A 35 69.00 20.00 -32.43
N GLN A 36 68.86 19.57 -31.16
CA GLN A 36 67.87 18.58 -30.74
C GLN A 36 66.67 19.14 -29.94
N GLY A 37 66.61 20.47 -29.74
CA GLY A 37 65.59 21.12 -28.91
C GLY A 37 65.78 20.81 -27.42
N GLU A 38 65.16 21.60 -26.53
CA GLU A 38 65.30 21.48 -25.07
C GLU A 38 64.98 20.08 -24.54
N GLN A 39 65.98 19.21 -24.51
CA GLN A 39 65.93 17.88 -23.94
C GLN A 39 66.81 17.87 -22.69
N LEU A 40 66.19 18.14 -21.54
CA LEU A 40 66.87 18.15 -20.24
C LEU A 40 67.52 16.81 -19.85
N LEU A 41 67.22 15.70 -20.56
CA LEU A 41 67.65 14.34 -20.19
C LEU A 41 68.03 13.41 -21.36
N GLY A 42 68.16 13.92 -22.60
CA GLY A 42 68.72 13.14 -23.72
C GLY A 42 67.99 11.84 -24.13
N LEU A 43 66.73 11.66 -23.74
CA LEU A 43 65.89 10.53 -24.13
C LEU A 43 64.83 11.02 -25.12
N GLY A 44 64.87 10.51 -26.36
CA GLY A 44 64.16 11.01 -27.54
C GLY A 44 62.63 10.92 -27.57
N ALA A 45 61.94 10.96 -26.43
CA ALA A 45 60.48 11.05 -26.36
C ALA A 45 60.05 12.38 -25.73
N ARG A 46 59.05 13.04 -26.34
CA ARG A 46 58.39 14.21 -25.72
C ARG A 46 57.77 13.79 -24.39
N PHE A 47 58.05 14.54 -23.33
CA PHE A 47 57.50 14.28 -22.01
C PHE A 47 55.98 14.56 -22.01
N GLN A 48 55.16 13.54 -22.27
CA GLN A 48 53.72 13.62 -22.07
C GLN A 48 53.43 13.45 -20.58
N ARG A 49 53.47 14.54 -19.82
CA ARG A 49 52.97 14.58 -18.43
C ARG A 49 51.47 14.78 -18.46
N GLU A 50 50.72 13.72 -18.17
CA GLU A 50 49.38 13.90 -17.64
C GLU A 50 49.49 14.40 -16.19
N ALA A 51 48.68 15.38 -15.82
CA ALA A 51 48.59 15.83 -14.44
C ALA A 51 48.11 14.66 -13.56
N THR A 52 48.71 14.49 -12.38
CA THR A 52 48.36 13.41 -11.43
C THR A 52 46.87 13.42 -11.03
N THR A 53 46.22 14.59 -11.11
CA THR A 53 44.78 14.77 -10.91
C THR A 53 43.95 14.19 -12.06
N ALA A 54 44.41 14.31 -13.31
CA ALA A 54 43.74 13.74 -14.48
C ALA A 54 43.85 12.21 -14.50
N ALA A 55 44.99 11.66 -14.05
CA ALA A 55 45.19 10.22 -13.94
C ALA A 55 44.27 9.56 -12.89
N THR A 56 43.90 10.28 -11.84
CA THR A 56 43.07 9.78 -10.72
C THR A 56 41.58 10.06 -10.89
N GLN A 57 41.21 11.13 -11.60
CA GLN A 57 39.81 11.52 -11.81
C GLN A 57 39.35 11.16 -13.23
N LYS A 58 39.23 9.86 -13.50
CA LYS A 58 38.65 9.38 -14.76
C LYS A 58 37.13 9.55 -14.77
N PRO A 59 36.51 9.82 -15.93
CA PRO A 59 35.05 9.89 -16.09
C PRO A 59 34.39 8.50 -16.06
N GLU A 60 35.19 7.43 -16.22
CA GLU A 60 34.76 6.04 -16.08
C GLU A 60 34.11 5.79 -14.71
N GLY A 61 32.94 5.16 -14.68
CA GLY A 61 32.18 4.86 -13.46
C GLY A 61 31.42 6.00 -12.79
N ARG A 62 31.54 7.23 -13.30
CA ARG A 62 30.77 8.38 -12.76
C ARG A 62 29.39 8.54 -13.37
N THR A 63 29.11 7.88 -14.49
CA THR A 63 27.84 7.98 -15.23
C THR A 63 27.41 6.62 -15.78
N GLY A 64 26.12 6.44 -16.03
CA GLY A 64 25.58 5.22 -16.63
C GLY A 64 25.27 4.12 -15.61
N ALA A 65 25.36 2.86 -16.06
CA ALA A 65 24.93 1.69 -15.28
C ALA A 65 25.72 1.49 -13.98
N GLU A 66 27.01 1.86 -13.97
CA GLU A 66 27.88 1.74 -12.78
C GLU A 66 27.47 2.72 -11.67
N LEU A 67 27.03 3.93 -12.06
CA LEU A 67 26.42 4.89 -11.12
C LEU A 67 25.08 4.38 -10.60
N ALA A 68 24.24 3.81 -11.46
CA ALA A 68 22.94 3.26 -11.06
C ALA A 68 23.08 2.07 -10.08
N ALA A 69 24.09 1.22 -10.27
CA ALA A 69 24.39 0.10 -9.38
C ALA A 69 24.90 0.55 -8.01
N SER A 70 25.72 1.60 -7.96
CA SER A 70 26.22 2.18 -6.70
C SER A 70 25.17 3.02 -5.96
N TYR A 71 24.23 3.63 -6.69
CA TYR A 71 23.06 4.32 -6.12
C TYR A 71 21.91 3.39 -5.73
N ALA A 72 22.01 2.08 -6.01
CA ALA A 72 21.05 1.11 -5.51
C ALA A 72 21.11 1.10 -3.98
N ARG A 73 20.18 1.82 -3.36
CA ARG A 73 19.99 1.92 -1.91
C ARG A 73 19.52 0.59 -1.35
N THR A 74 20.48 -0.31 -1.16
CA THR A 74 20.25 -1.64 -0.58
C THR A 74 19.75 -1.55 0.87
N ASP A 75 19.99 -0.40 1.52
CA ASP A 75 19.45 0.01 2.81
C ASP A 75 17.94 0.33 2.77
N LEU A 76 17.42 0.93 1.70
CA LEU A 76 15.97 1.11 1.48
C LEU A 76 15.29 -0.17 1.01
N THR A 77 16.02 -1.10 0.38
CA THR A 77 15.53 -2.48 0.16
C THR A 77 15.54 -3.33 1.43
N ARG A 78 15.72 -2.74 2.61
CA ARG A 78 15.29 -3.30 3.90
C ARG A 78 13.77 -3.33 4.09
N VAL A 79 12.99 -3.40 3.01
CA VAL A 79 11.86 -4.35 2.99
C VAL A 79 12.47 -5.76 2.99
N GLY A 80 13.23 -6.06 4.04
CA GLY A 80 13.75 -7.39 4.28
C GLY A 80 12.54 -8.30 4.24
N LYS A 81 12.71 -9.46 3.61
CA LYS A 81 11.76 -10.56 3.64
C LYS A 81 11.65 -11.04 5.09
N CYS A 82 11.09 -10.21 5.94
CA CYS A 82 10.82 -10.51 7.33
C CYS A 82 9.78 -11.60 7.30
N VAL A 83 10.06 -12.69 8.01
CA VAL A 83 9.09 -13.75 8.23
C VAL A 83 7.83 -13.08 8.79
N PRO A 84 6.68 -13.20 8.09
CA PRO A 84 5.45 -12.58 8.54
C PRO A 84 5.15 -13.03 9.98
N PRO A 85 4.66 -12.14 10.85
CA PRO A 85 4.38 -12.47 12.24
C PRO A 85 3.47 -13.69 12.41
N SER A 86 2.55 -13.91 11.47
CA SER A 86 1.69 -15.11 11.46
C SER A 86 2.51 -16.39 11.54
N LEU A 87 3.57 -16.54 10.75
CA LEU A 87 4.43 -17.74 10.75
C LEU A 87 5.22 -17.93 12.05
N LYS A 88 5.38 -16.88 12.87
CA LYS A 88 6.09 -16.99 14.16
C LYS A 88 5.21 -17.57 15.27
N PHE A 89 3.89 -17.43 15.14
CA PHE A 89 2.93 -17.79 16.18
C PHE A 89 1.94 -18.87 15.75
N THR A 90 1.92 -19.26 14.47
CA THR A 90 1.11 -20.38 13.99
C THR A 90 1.67 -21.70 14.49
N HIS A 91 0.79 -22.51 15.06
CA HIS A 91 1.06 -23.90 15.42
C HIS A 91 0.32 -24.82 14.45
N GLY A 92 1.01 -25.81 13.89
CA GLY A 92 0.44 -26.75 12.93
C GLY A 92 1.36 -26.99 11.74
N ASP A 93 0.81 -27.64 10.72
CA ASP A 93 1.52 -27.86 9.45
C ASP A 93 1.62 -26.52 8.69
N PRO A 94 2.82 -26.04 8.32
CA PRO A 94 2.98 -24.80 7.55
C PRO A 94 2.46 -24.91 6.11
N HIS A 95 2.20 -26.12 5.61
CA HIS A 95 1.63 -26.35 4.28
C HIS A 95 0.10 -26.28 4.26
N GLU A 96 -0.55 -26.34 5.42
CA GLU A 96 -1.99 -26.20 5.57
C GLU A 96 -2.38 -24.75 5.82
N GLN A 97 -3.63 -24.40 5.49
CA GLN A 97 -4.16 -23.09 5.86
C GLN A 97 -4.25 -22.99 7.40
N PRO A 98 -3.93 -21.82 7.98
CA PRO A 98 -3.98 -21.65 9.41
C PRO A 98 -5.40 -21.92 9.93
N VAL A 99 -5.51 -22.79 10.93
CA VAL A 99 -6.79 -23.14 11.55
C VAL A 99 -7.36 -21.92 12.26
N GLN A 100 -8.55 -21.48 11.83
CA GLN A 100 -9.29 -20.38 12.45
C GLN A 100 -10.56 -20.93 13.09
N CYS A 101 -10.63 -20.84 14.42
CA CYS A 101 -11.79 -21.32 15.19
C CYS A 101 -12.82 -20.18 15.33
N PHE A 102 -13.98 -20.35 14.71
CA PHE A 102 -15.07 -19.36 14.71
C PHE A 102 -16.28 -19.77 15.55
N ALA A 103 -16.24 -20.96 16.14
CA ALA A 103 -17.27 -21.42 17.06
C ALA A 103 -16.94 -21.06 18.51
N THR A 104 -17.94 -20.56 19.24
CA THR A 104 -17.84 -20.38 20.69
C THR A 104 -18.52 -21.53 21.43
N VAL A 105 -18.02 -21.87 22.62
CA VAL A 105 -18.64 -22.93 23.46
C VAL A 105 -20.11 -22.62 23.74
N ASN A 106 -20.48 -21.36 23.93
CA ASN A 106 -21.87 -20.96 24.15
C ASN A 106 -22.76 -21.29 22.94
N GLN A 107 -22.28 -21.01 21.72
CA GLN A 107 -23.02 -21.34 20.50
C GLN A 107 -23.15 -22.85 20.31
N LEU A 108 -22.11 -23.62 20.63
CA LEU A 108 -22.13 -25.09 20.51
C LEU A 108 -22.96 -25.77 21.61
N ALA A 109 -22.98 -25.20 22.83
CA ALA A 109 -23.65 -25.80 23.98
C ALA A 109 -25.13 -25.42 24.08
N PHE A 110 -25.51 -24.23 23.63
CA PHE A 110 -26.87 -23.67 23.77
C PHE A 110 -27.50 -23.27 22.43
N GLY A 111 -26.82 -23.50 21.31
CA GLY A 111 -27.41 -23.31 19.98
C GLY A 111 -28.53 -24.30 19.69
N GLU A 112 -29.02 -24.23 18.47
CA GLU A 112 -30.03 -25.17 17.97
C GLU A 112 -29.44 -26.59 17.94
N LYS A 113 -29.97 -27.48 18.79
CA LYS A 113 -29.41 -28.81 18.99
C LYS A 113 -30.01 -29.83 18.06
N CYS A 114 -29.16 -30.61 17.41
CA CYS A 114 -29.55 -31.80 16.66
C CYS A 114 -29.58 -33.05 17.56
N LEU A 115 -30.41 -34.03 17.18
CA LEU A 115 -30.41 -35.35 17.81
C LEU A 115 -29.05 -36.03 17.60
N GLY A 116 -28.44 -36.52 18.69
CA GLY A 116 -27.14 -37.19 18.66
C GLY A 116 -25.94 -36.28 18.91
N GLU A 117 -26.15 -35.02 19.33
CA GLU A 117 -25.05 -34.13 19.66
C GLU A 117 -24.20 -34.61 20.85
N PRO A 118 -22.88 -34.42 20.77
CA PRO A 118 -21.97 -34.79 21.84
C PRO A 118 -22.17 -33.92 23.10
N PRO A 119 -21.77 -34.41 24.29
CA PRO A 119 -21.79 -33.60 25.50
C PRO A 119 -20.85 -32.40 25.37
N VAL A 120 -21.18 -31.30 26.05
CA VAL A 120 -20.45 -30.01 25.98
C VAL A 120 -18.93 -30.14 26.20
N GLN A 121 -18.50 -31.08 27.03
CA GLN A 121 -17.09 -31.34 27.30
C GLN A 121 -16.29 -31.77 26.06
N GLN A 122 -16.94 -32.39 25.07
CA GLN A 122 -16.30 -32.83 23.82
C GLN A 122 -16.05 -31.67 22.85
N TYR A 123 -16.61 -30.48 23.09
CA TYR A 123 -16.29 -29.27 22.35
C TYR A 123 -15.03 -28.56 22.87
N LEU A 124 -14.41 -29.07 23.93
CA LEU A 124 -13.20 -28.49 24.51
C LEU A 124 -11.96 -29.22 23.99
N TRP A 125 -10.94 -28.43 23.62
CA TRP A 125 -9.62 -28.99 23.31
C TRP A 125 -9.03 -29.67 24.55
N SER A 126 -8.64 -30.92 24.38
CA SER A 126 -8.04 -31.76 25.41
C SER A 126 -6.61 -32.13 25.05
N GLY A 127 -5.89 -32.84 25.92
CA GLY A 127 -4.59 -33.43 25.56
C GLY A 127 -4.70 -34.71 24.72
N LYS A 128 -5.92 -35.18 24.39
CA LYS A 128 -6.16 -36.48 23.75
C LYS A 128 -6.55 -36.29 22.29
N THR A 129 -5.74 -36.81 21.37
CA THR A 129 -5.93 -36.68 19.92
C THR A 129 -7.31 -37.11 19.44
N ARG A 130 -7.85 -38.22 19.96
CA ARG A 130 -9.18 -38.72 19.57
C ARG A 130 -10.33 -37.76 19.89
N LEU A 131 -10.26 -37.07 21.02
CA LEU A 131 -11.28 -36.10 21.42
C LEU A 131 -11.12 -34.81 20.61
N ASN A 132 -9.87 -34.38 20.40
CA ASN A 132 -9.54 -33.17 19.65
C ASN A 132 -9.97 -33.24 18.18
N ALA A 133 -9.92 -34.42 17.57
CA ALA A 133 -10.37 -34.62 16.19
C ALA A 133 -11.87 -34.36 16.00
N ALA A 134 -12.67 -34.46 17.07
CA ALA A 134 -14.11 -34.25 17.04
C ALA A 134 -14.52 -32.81 17.43
N VAL A 135 -13.57 -31.95 17.81
CA VAL A 135 -13.87 -30.56 18.19
C VAL A 135 -14.23 -29.76 16.94
N PRO A 136 -15.44 -29.19 16.85
CA PRO A 136 -15.84 -28.40 15.70
C PRO A 136 -15.10 -27.06 15.69
N ILE A 137 -14.51 -26.73 14.54
CA ILE A 137 -13.75 -25.48 14.32
C ILE A 137 -14.71 -24.33 13.98
N SER A 138 -15.81 -24.62 13.29
CA SER A 138 -16.88 -23.69 12.94
C SER A 138 -18.25 -24.25 13.34
N THR A 139 -19.22 -23.37 13.52
CA THR A 139 -20.61 -23.80 13.73
C THR A 139 -21.14 -24.45 12.45
N PRO A 140 -21.90 -25.56 12.55
CA PRO A 140 -22.46 -26.21 11.37
C PRO A 140 -23.44 -25.28 10.66
N GLU A 141 -23.34 -25.21 9.32
CA GLU A 141 -24.10 -24.30 8.45
C GLU A 141 -25.63 -24.43 8.59
N GLY A 142 -26.12 -25.56 9.11
CA GLY A 142 -27.54 -25.83 9.32
C GLY A 142 -28.15 -25.24 10.60
N GLY A 143 -27.36 -24.78 11.57
CA GLY A 143 -27.86 -24.39 12.91
C GLY A 143 -27.74 -22.90 13.25
N SER A 144 -27.24 -22.07 12.34
CA SER A 144 -27.14 -20.64 12.62
C SER A 144 -27.26 -19.79 11.37
N SER A 145 -28.51 -19.65 10.90
CA SER A 145 -28.92 -18.51 10.09
C SER A 145 -28.40 -17.19 10.72
N SER A 146 -28.24 -17.12 12.04
CA SER A 146 -27.77 -15.93 12.77
C SER A 146 -26.35 -15.47 12.41
N SER A 147 -25.39 -16.36 12.15
CA SER A 147 -24.00 -15.94 11.92
C SER A 147 -23.80 -15.28 10.55
N THR A 148 -24.49 -15.77 9.53
CA THR A 148 -24.48 -15.19 8.18
C THR A 148 -25.43 -13.98 8.07
N LEU A 149 -26.54 -13.99 8.82
CA LEU A 149 -27.49 -12.86 8.87
C LEU A 149 -26.81 -11.53 9.20
N LEU A 150 -25.88 -11.48 10.15
CA LEU A 150 -25.19 -10.23 10.47
C LEU A 150 -24.28 -9.76 9.31
N GLY A 151 -23.59 -10.69 8.67
CA GLY A 151 -22.75 -10.40 7.51
C GLY A 151 -23.57 -9.87 6.34
N ASP A 152 -24.71 -10.52 6.05
CA ASP A 152 -25.59 -10.14 4.94
C ASP A 152 -26.33 -8.83 5.21
N THR A 153 -26.77 -8.59 6.45
CA THR A 153 -27.36 -7.30 6.85
C THR A 153 -26.35 -6.16 6.77
N LYS A 154 -25.09 -6.39 7.15
CA LYS A 154 -24.04 -5.37 6.99
C LYS A 154 -23.68 -5.14 5.54
N ARG A 155 -23.62 -6.21 4.74
CA ARG A 155 -23.35 -6.13 3.30
C ARG A 155 -24.46 -5.33 2.58
N SER A 156 -25.72 -5.57 2.92
CA SER A 156 -26.84 -4.80 2.35
C SER A 156 -26.84 -3.34 2.80
N GLN A 157 -26.49 -3.04 4.06
CA GLN A 157 -26.28 -1.67 4.53
C GLN A 157 -25.19 -0.94 3.74
N TRP A 158 -24.04 -1.58 3.51
CA TRP A 158 -22.95 -0.97 2.74
C TRP A 158 -23.33 -0.75 1.28
N ALA A 159 -24.07 -1.67 0.68
CA ALA A 159 -24.61 -1.49 -0.68
C ALA A 159 -25.55 -0.28 -0.76
N GLN A 160 -26.47 -0.13 0.21
CA GLN A 160 -27.37 1.03 0.27
C GLN A 160 -26.63 2.36 0.43
N VAL A 161 -25.53 2.38 1.19
CA VAL A 161 -24.69 3.58 1.33
C VAL A 161 -23.95 3.90 0.03
N ALA A 162 -23.43 2.87 -0.65
CA ALA A 162 -22.74 3.02 -1.93
C ALA A 162 -23.68 3.58 -3.02
N ASP A 163 -24.94 3.16 -3.04
CA ASP A 163 -25.96 3.58 -4.02
C ASP A 163 -26.70 4.87 -3.62
N SER A 164 -26.24 5.60 -2.61
CA SER A 164 -26.92 6.80 -2.14
C SER A 164 -26.90 7.94 -3.17
N ASN A 165 -28.08 8.47 -3.49
CA ASN A 165 -28.24 9.59 -4.44
C ASN A 165 -28.19 10.94 -3.70
N MET A 166 -27.22 11.78 -4.06
CA MET A 166 -27.01 13.11 -3.44
C MET A 166 -28.21 14.05 -3.62
N TYR A 167 -29.03 13.86 -4.66
CA TYR A 167 -30.14 14.75 -4.99
C TYR A 167 -31.48 14.32 -4.39
N THR A 168 -31.53 13.18 -3.68
CA THR A 168 -32.75 12.72 -3.02
C THR A 168 -32.76 13.14 -1.56
N THR A 169 -33.86 13.76 -1.12
CA THR A 169 -34.04 14.12 0.28
C THR A 169 -34.59 12.95 1.09
N SER A 170 -34.24 12.87 2.37
CA SER A 170 -34.74 11.83 3.28
C SER A 170 -36.27 11.79 3.36
N ALA A 171 -36.92 12.96 3.33
CA ALA A 171 -38.38 13.07 3.34
C ALA A 171 -39.02 12.46 2.09
N GLN A 172 -38.46 12.72 0.90
CA GLN A 172 -38.94 12.14 -0.35
C GLN A 172 -38.77 10.62 -0.38
N VAL A 173 -37.61 10.12 0.05
CA VAL A 173 -37.34 8.67 0.11
C VAL A 173 -38.32 7.99 1.05
N ALA A 174 -38.54 8.53 2.25
CA ALA A 174 -39.47 7.98 3.23
C ALA A 174 -40.93 7.98 2.72
N ALA A 175 -41.37 9.06 2.08
CA ALA A 175 -42.72 9.14 1.50
C ALA A 175 -42.89 8.14 0.35
N SER A 176 -41.90 8.03 -0.54
CA SER A 176 -41.95 7.09 -1.67
C SER A 176 -41.91 5.62 -1.24
N SER A 177 -41.12 5.26 -0.23
CA SER A 177 -41.02 3.89 0.25
C SER A 177 -42.30 3.44 0.95
N ALA A 178 -42.86 4.31 1.80
CA ALA A 178 -44.15 4.07 2.45
C ALA A 178 -45.29 3.96 1.41
N ALA A 179 -45.32 4.83 0.40
CA ALA A 179 -46.33 4.80 -0.66
C ALA A 179 -46.24 3.51 -1.50
N LEU A 180 -45.03 3.08 -1.88
CA LEU A 180 -44.82 1.83 -2.62
C LEU A 180 -45.24 0.60 -1.81
N GLN A 181 -44.90 0.55 -0.52
CA GLN A 181 -45.29 -0.58 0.34
C GLN A 181 -46.81 -0.64 0.54
N ALA A 182 -47.46 0.51 0.72
CA ALA A 182 -48.92 0.59 0.83
C ALA A 182 -49.63 0.25 -0.49
N ALA A 183 -49.04 0.60 -1.64
CA ALA A 183 -49.56 0.22 -2.95
C ALA A 183 -49.38 -1.27 -3.26
N ALA A 184 -48.27 -1.87 -2.82
CA ALA A 184 -47.99 -3.30 -3.02
C ALA A 184 -48.92 -4.19 -2.18
N ASN A 185 -49.21 -3.78 -0.95
CA ASN A 185 -50.13 -4.48 -0.05
C ASN A 185 -51.23 -3.52 0.42
N PRO A 186 -52.27 -3.27 -0.40
CA PRO A 186 -53.37 -2.38 -0.04
C PRO A 186 -54.28 -3.05 1.00
N ALA A 187 -53.81 -3.11 2.25
CA ALA A 187 -54.62 -3.55 3.38
C ALA A 187 -55.48 -2.36 3.85
N ALA A 188 -56.79 -2.44 3.62
CA ALA A 188 -57.72 -1.57 4.33
C ALA A 188 -57.68 -1.96 5.82
N CYS A 189 -57.07 -1.10 6.64
CA CYS A 189 -57.12 -1.26 8.09
C CYS A 189 -58.56 -0.98 8.53
N HIS A 190 -59.38 -2.02 8.54
CA HIS A 190 -60.72 -1.94 9.08
C HIS A 190 -60.62 -1.73 10.59
N THR A 191 -61.50 -0.90 11.13
CA THR A 191 -61.67 -0.80 12.58
C THR A 191 -62.03 -2.19 13.09
N ALA A 192 -61.07 -2.87 13.71
CA ALA A 192 -61.35 -4.07 14.48
C ALA A 192 -62.39 -3.65 15.51
N LYS A 193 -63.58 -4.29 15.46
CA LYS A 193 -64.55 -4.14 16.53
C LYS A 193 -63.86 -4.71 17.77
N CYS A 194 -63.28 -3.85 18.60
CA CYS A 194 -62.82 -4.22 19.94
C CYS A 194 -64.07 -4.53 20.77
N VAL A 195 -64.67 -5.70 20.54
CA VAL A 195 -65.60 -6.31 21.48
C VAL A 195 -64.69 -7.07 22.46
N PRO A 196 -64.48 -6.60 23.69
CA PRO A 196 -63.93 -7.50 24.71
C PRO A 196 -64.86 -8.71 24.77
N ALA A 197 -64.32 -9.92 24.76
CA ALA A 197 -65.08 -11.15 24.92
C ALA A 197 -65.61 -11.28 26.35
N SER A 198 -66.47 -10.36 26.78
CA SER A 198 -67.27 -10.49 27.99
C SER A 198 -68.54 -11.28 27.66
N GLU A 199 -68.90 -12.22 28.53
CA GLU A 199 -70.00 -13.18 28.36
C GLU A 199 -71.40 -12.56 28.21
N ASP A 200 -71.55 -11.25 28.42
CA ASP A 200 -72.84 -10.55 28.33
C ASP A 200 -72.93 -9.65 27.08
N GLY A 201 -73.35 -10.24 25.96
CA GLY A 201 -73.99 -9.56 24.82
C GLY A 201 -73.14 -8.53 24.02
N PRO A 202 -73.60 -8.13 22.82
CA PRO A 202 -72.87 -7.18 21.98
C PRO A 202 -72.94 -5.75 22.56
N ALA A 203 -71.80 -5.20 23.00
CA ALA A 203 -71.69 -3.80 23.40
C ALA A 203 -72.01 -2.85 22.22
N PRO A 204 -72.82 -1.79 22.43
CA PRO A 204 -73.14 -0.83 21.38
C PRO A 204 -71.89 0.00 21.04
N VAL A 205 -71.41 -0.10 19.80
CA VAL A 205 -70.33 0.75 19.29
C VAL A 205 -70.84 2.20 19.25
N GLY A 206 -70.41 3.01 20.21
CA GLY A 206 -70.76 4.42 20.31
C GLY A 206 -70.36 5.21 19.07
N ARG A 207 -71.31 6.00 18.54
CA ARG A 207 -71.23 7.02 17.46
C ARG A 207 -70.28 6.70 16.29
N LYS A 208 -70.88 6.39 15.13
CA LYS A 208 -70.21 6.44 13.83
C LYS A 208 -69.73 7.87 13.57
N ALA A 209 -68.48 8.06 13.13
CA ALA A 209 -68.02 9.35 12.63
C ALA A 209 -68.91 9.76 11.45
N ALA A 210 -69.77 10.76 11.66
CA ALA A 210 -70.76 11.19 10.68
C ALA A 210 -70.27 12.41 9.91
N ARG A 211 -70.16 12.25 8.58
CA ARG A 211 -70.20 13.23 7.47
C ARG A 211 -69.31 14.49 7.49
N GLN A 212 -69.13 15.20 8.60
CA GLN A 212 -68.35 16.45 8.61
C GLN A 212 -66.83 16.20 8.53
N PHE A 213 -66.32 15.19 9.25
CA PHE A 213 -64.90 14.82 9.20
C PHE A 213 -64.51 14.02 7.94
N ALA A 214 -65.48 13.40 7.25
CA ALA A 214 -65.24 12.72 5.98
C ALA A 214 -64.88 13.73 4.87
N ALA A 215 -65.59 14.86 4.83
CA ALA A 215 -65.30 15.92 3.88
C ALA A 215 -63.94 16.60 4.13
N GLU A 216 -63.50 16.71 5.39
CA GLU A 216 -62.19 17.30 5.70
C GLU A 216 -61.01 16.42 5.29
N LEU A 217 -61.16 15.09 5.38
CA LEU A 217 -60.14 14.14 4.94
C LEU A 217 -60.08 14.03 3.40
N ASP A 218 -61.20 14.23 2.70
CA ASP A 218 -61.27 14.19 1.23
C ASP A 218 -60.90 15.53 0.54
N LYS A 219 -60.82 16.66 1.27
CA LYS A 219 -60.47 17.99 0.71
C LYS A 219 -59.18 17.96 -0.10
N ASN A 220 -58.15 17.29 0.41
CA ASN A 220 -56.85 17.22 -0.25
C ASN A 220 -56.89 16.34 -1.51
N TYR A 221 -57.73 15.30 -1.55
CA TYR A 221 -57.86 14.37 -2.68
C TYR A 221 -58.74 14.92 -3.81
N HIS A 222 -59.75 15.74 -3.49
CA HIS A 222 -60.52 16.50 -4.49
C HIS A 222 -59.69 17.64 -5.09
N ALA A 223 -58.85 18.32 -4.30
CA ALA A 223 -57.99 19.41 -4.79
C ALA A 223 -56.98 18.96 -5.85
N ILE A 224 -56.48 17.73 -5.73
CA ILE A 224 -55.58 17.09 -6.71
C ILE A 224 -56.32 16.24 -7.75
N SER A 225 -57.66 16.33 -7.83
CA SER A 225 -58.51 15.64 -8.82
C SER A 225 -58.38 14.11 -8.88
N LEU A 226 -57.95 13.47 -7.80
CA LEU A 226 -57.83 12.01 -7.72
C LEU A 226 -59.17 11.31 -7.40
N ARG A 227 -60.16 12.05 -6.91
CA ARG A 227 -61.55 11.60 -6.72
C ARG A 227 -62.52 12.70 -7.16
N LYS A 228 -63.57 12.31 -7.89
CA LYS A 228 -64.67 13.18 -8.32
C LYS A 228 -65.83 13.08 -7.34
#